data_AF-A0A1I0G2R0-F1
#
_entry.id   AF-A0A1I0G2R0-F1
#
_cell.length_a   1.000
_cell.length_b   1.000
_cell.length_c   1.000
_cell.angle_alpha   90.00
_cell.angle_beta   90.00
_cell.angle_gamma   90.00
#
_symmetry.space_group_name_H-M   'P 1'
#
loop_
_entity.id
_entity.type
_entity.pdbx_description
1 polymer ?
#
loop_
_entity_poly.entity_id
_entity_poly.type
_entity_poly.pdbx_seq_one_letter_code
_entity_poly.pdbx_strand_id
1 'polypeptide(L)'
;MNFDNVDVYDYGHLGLIAGFIKQVGLIDYIDHVIPKTKPCHVSHGQAVAAMLLNALGFHSQALYLVPEYFSDKPIDLLISPGIYSEHLNDDVLGRTLD
;
A
#
# COMPACT_ATOMS: atom_id res chain seq x y z
N MET A 1 -22.50 18.62 14.21
CA MET A 1 -21.84 17.62 13.34
C MET A 1 -22.59 16.32 13.54
N ASN A 2 -23.22 15.78 12.49
CA ASN A 2 -23.78 14.44 12.51
C ASN A 2 -22.61 13.44 12.50
N PHE A 3 -22.58 12.51 13.45
CA PHE A 3 -21.60 11.44 13.54
C PHE A 3 -22.14 10.12 12.96
N ASP A 4 -23.19 10.20 12.13
CA ASP A 4 -23.93 9.02 11.61
C ASP A 4 -23.16 8.18 10.57
N ASN A 5 -21.88 8.46 10.34
CA ASN A 5 -20.98 7.68 9.47
C ASN A 5 -19.54 7.83 9.98
N VAL A 6 -19.25 7.30 11.17
CA VAL A 6 -17.89 7.14 11.66
C VAL A 6 -17.56 5.66 11.64
N ASP A 7 -16.84 5.24 10.59
CA ASP A 7 -16.28 3.90 10.53
C ASP A 7 -15.04 3.83 11.44
N VAL A 8 -15.12 3.01 12.48
CA VAL A 8 -14.01 2.73 13.38
C VAL A 8 -13.33 1.46 12.92
N TYR A 9 -12.05 1.58 12.58
CA TYR A 9 -11.24 0.45 12.16
C TYR A 9 -10.12 0.21 13.18
N ASP A 10 -9.95 -1.04 13.60
CA ASP A 10 -8.76 -1.46 14.35
C ASP A 10 -7.67 -1.89 13.36
N TYR A 11 -6.67 -1.02 13.19
CA TYR A 11 -5.57 -1.24 12.25
C TYR A 11 -4.34 -1.91 12.87
N GLY A 12 -4.33 -2.14 14.20
CA GLY A 12 -3.17 -2.68 14.90
C GLY A 12 -1.84 -2.07 14.43
N HIS A 13 -0.91 -2.94 14.03
CA HIS A 13 0.42 -2.57 13.52
C HIS A 13 0.39 -1.91 12.14
N LEU A 14 -0.60 -2.19 11.28
CA LEU A 14 -0.67 -1.63 9.93
C LEU A 14 -0.88 -0.12 9.95
N GLY A 15 -1.69 0.37 10.90
CA GLY A 15 -1.90 1.80 11.09
C GLY A 15 -0.61 2.53 11.46
N LEU A 16 0.24 1.92 12.31
CA LEU A 16 1.53 2.47 12.70
C LEU A 16 2.51 2.52 11.51
N ILE A 17 2.60 1.43 10.74
CA ILE A 17 3.47 1.35 9.57
C ILE A 17 3.03 2.36 8.51
N ALA A 18 1.73 2.42 8.19
CA ALA A 18 1.17 3.38 7.24
C ALA A 18 1.39 4.82 7.70
N GLY A 19 1.19 5.11 8.99
CA GLY A 19 1.49 6.41 9.59
C GLY A 19 2.96 6.80 9.42
N PHE A 20 3.89 5.87 9.67
CA PHE A 20 5.31 6.09 9.49
C PHE A 20 5.70 6.34 8.02
N ILE A 21 5.21 5.50 7.09
CA ILE A 21 5.42 5.65 5.63
C ILE A 21 5.00 7.06 5.17
N LYS A 22 3.84 7.54 5.62
CA LYS A 22 3.35 8.89 5.32
C LYS A 22 4.19 9.97 5.98
N GLN A 23 4.55 9.80 7.25
CA GLN A 23 5.33 10.76 8.02
C GLN A 23 6.70 11.03 7.39
N VAL A 24 7.35 10.00 6.85
CA VAL A 24 8.67 10.15 6.20
C VAL A 24 8.58 10.49 4.71
N GLY A 25 7.37 10.57 4.14
CA GLY A 25 7.18 10.85 2.71
C GLY A 25 7.76 9.76 1.80
N LEU A 26 7.71 8.49 2.23
CA LEU A 26 8.42 7.41 1.55
C LEU A 26 7.96 7.21 0.10
N ILE A 27 6.65 7.27 -0.15
CA ILE A 27 6.07 7.08 -1.48
C ILE A 27 6.62 8.15 -2.43
N ASP A 28 6.50 9.42 -2.05
CA ASP A 28 6.96 10.56 -2.85
C ASP A 28 8.47 10.50 -3.09
N TYR A 29 9.24 10.11 -2.08
CA TYR A 29 10.68 9.94 -2.19
C TYR A 29 11.04 8.86 -3.23
N ILE A 30 10.40 7.70 -3.17
CA ILE A 30 10.66 6.61 -4.12
C ILE A 30 10.22 7.03 -5.53
N ASP A 31 9.06 7.64 -5.68
CA ASP A 31 8.56 8.08 -6.99
C ASP A 31 9.43 9.20 -7.58
N HIS A 32 10.12 9.97 -6.74
CA HIS A 32 11.12 10.94 -7.19
C HIS A 32 12.42 10.28 -7.66
N VAL A 33 12.93 9.28 -6.92
CA VAL A 33 14.19 8.60 -7.24
C VAL A 33 14.02 7.62 -8.41
N ILE A 34 12.88 6.95 -8.49
CA ILE A 34 12.56 5.93 -9.49
C ILE A 34 11.18 6.24 -10.12
N PRO A 35 11.08 7.30 -10.94
CA PRO A 35 9.81 7.68 -11.54
C PRO A 35 9.33 6.64 -12.56
N LYS A 36 8.03 6.40 -12.61
CA LYS A 36 7.41 5.62 -13.69
C LYS A 36 7.48 6.41 -15.00
N THR A 37 8.03 5.79 -16.04
CA THR A 37 8.17 6.41 -17.37
C THR A 37 6.95 6.17 -18.26
N LYS A 38 6.05 5.26 -17.88
CA LYS A 38 4.81 4.92 -18.59
C LYS A 38 3.61 5.05 -17.66
N PRO A 39 2.40 5.36 -18.20
CA PRO A 39 1.19 5.36 -17.41
C PRO A 39 1.00 4.03 -16.68
N CYS A 40 0.77 4.11 -15.37
CA CYS A 40 0.54 2.95 -14.52
C CYS A 40 -0.49 3.32 -13.45
N HIS A 41 -1.27 2.33 -13.01
CA HIS A 41 -2.24 2.54 -11.95
C HIS A 41 -1.58 2.67 -10.56
N VAL A 42 -0.46 1.99 -10.36
CA VAL A 42 0.28 1.97 -9.10
C VAL A 42 1.69 2.49 -9.34
N SER A 43 2.13 3.47 -8.57
CA SER A 43 3.49 4.00 -8.61
C SER A 43 4.50 3.04 -7.97
N HIS A 44 5.81 3.27 -8.15
CA HIS A 44 6.81 2.43 -7.49
C HIS A 44 6.77 2.64 -5.97
N GLY A 45 6.60 3.89 -5.52
CA GLY A 45 6.44 4.20 -4.11
C GLY A 45 5.23 3.51 -3.48
N GLN A 46 4.09 3.51 -4.16
CA GLN A 46 2.88 2.82 -3.69
C GLN A 46 3.07 1.30 -3.61
N ALA A 47 3.72 0.70 -4.63
CA ALA A 47 4.03 -0.73 -4.63
C ALA A 47 5.00 -1.10 -3.50
N VAL A 48 6.04 -0.29 -3.25
CA VAL A 48 6.96 -0.51 -2.12
C VAL A 48 6.24 -0.37 -0.77
N ALA A 49 5.37 0.64 -0.62
CA ALA A 49 4.56 0.79 0.58
C ALA A 49 3.66 -0.44 0.85
N ALA A 50 3.03 -0.98 -0.21
CA ALA A 50 2.27 -2.23 -0.12
C ALA A 50 3.13 -3.41 0.35
N MET A 51 4.33 -3.57 -0.23
CA MET A 51 5.24 -4.64 0.14
C MET A 51 5.73 -4.51 1.58
N LEU A 52 5.99 -3.29 2.07
CA LEU A 52 6.35 -3.05 3.48
C LEU A 52 5.20 -3.38 4.42
N LEU A 53 3.98 -2.95 4.11
CA LEU A 53 2.79 -3.27 4.90
C LEU A 53 2.53 -4.78 4.93
N ASN A 54 2.71 -5.48 3.82
CA ASN A 54 2.61 -6.94 3.76
C ASN A 54 3.73 -7.63 4.57
N ALA A 55 4.99 -7.24 4.38
CA ALA A 55 6.15 -7.85 5.02
C ALA A 55 6.18 -7.64 6.54
N LEU A 56 5.85 -6.42 7.00
CA LEU A 56 5.76 -6.07 8.42
C LEU A 56 4.40 -6.44 9.03
N GLY A 57 3.47 -6.91 8.20
CA GLY A 57 2.16 -7.41 8.55
C GLY A 57 2.15 -8.74 9.32
N PHE A 58 3.31 -9.22 9.77
CA PHE A 58 3.58 -10.56 10.33
C PHE A 58 3.39 -11.74 9.37
N HIS A 59 3.24 -11.48 8.06
CA HIS A 59 3.06 -12.51 7.04
C HIS A 59 3.95 -12.22 5.81
N SER A 60 5.18 -12.72 5.79
CA SER A 60 6.05 -12.67 4.60
C SER A 60 5.57 -13.67 3.54
N GLN A 61 4.46 -13.36 2.88
CA GLN A 61 3.86 -14.18 1.84
C GLN A 61 4.46 -13.87 0.46
N ALA A 62 4.27 -14.78 -0.49
CA ALA A 62 4.65 -14.56 -1.88
C ALA A 62 3.85 -13.40 -2.50
N LEU A 63 4.43 -12.71 -3.50
CA LEU A 63 3.84 -11.50 -4.10
C LEU A 63 2.42 -11.71 -4.65
N TYR A 64 2.12 -12.90 -5.18
CA TYR A 64 0.80 -13.21 -5.73
C TYR A 64 -0.33 -13.26 -4.68
N LEU A 65 0.02 -13.34 -3.38
CA LEU A 65 -0.93 -13.33 -2.26
C LEU A 65 -1.15 -11.92 -1.70
N VAL A 66 -0.44 -10.91 -2.20
CA VAL A 66 -0.58 -9.53 -1.72
C VAL A 66 -1.99 -8.96 -1.98
N PRO A 67 -2.65 -9.20 -3.14
CA PRO A 67 -4.05 -8.78 -3.32
C PRO A 67 -4.99 -9.42 -2.29
N GLU A 68 -4.84 -10.72 -2.03
CA GLU A 68 -5.66 -11.44 -1.04
C GLU A 68 -5.43 -10.88 0.36
N TYR A 69 -4.17 -10.61 0.71
CA TYR A 69 -3.80 -9.98 1.98
C TYR A 69 -4.50 -8.63 2.20
N PHE A 70 -4.71 -7.82 1.15
CA PHE A 70 -5.37 -6.52 1.26
C PHE A 70 -6.88 -6.53 1.01
N SER A 71 -7.47 -7.68 0.69
CA SER A 71 -8.89 -7.77 0.27
C SER A 71 -9.90 -7.29 1.32
N ASP A 72 -9.57 -7.40 2.60
CA ASP A 72 -10.40 -7.02 3.74
C ASP A 72 -9.90 -5.75 4.47
N LYS A 73 -8.91 -5.06 3.90
CA LYS A 73 -8.24 -3.89 4.51
C LYS A 73 -8.59 -2.61 3.74
N PRO A 74 -8.70 -1.46 4.41
CA PRO A 74 -8.89 -0.17 3.72
C PRO A 74 -7.56 0.33 3.18
N ILE A 75 -7.16 -0.28 2.08
CA ILE A 75 -5.89 -0.05 1.38
C ILE A 75 -5.73 1.39 0.89
N ASP A 76 -6.83 2.05 0.55
CA ASP A 76 -6.90 3.45 0.16
C ASP A 76 -6.47 4.39 1.29
N LEU A 77 -6.82 4.03 2.53
CA LEU A 77 -6.38 4.73 3.74
C LEU A 77 -4.94 4.38 4.12
N LEU A 78 -4.51 3.14 3.93
CA LEU A 78 -3.18 2.68 4.33
C LEU A 78 -2.08 3.17 3.36
N ILE A 79 -2.34 3.17 2.06
CA ILE A 79 -1.35 3.48 1.02
C ILE A 79 -1.63 4.84 0.41
N SER A 80 -2.70 4.93 -0.39
CA SER A 80 -3.04 6.12 -1.17
C SER A 80 -4.47 6.00 -1.72
N PRO A 81 -5.22 7.11 -1.84
CA PRO A 81 -6.55 7.10 -2.45
C PRO A 81 -6.55 6.49 -3.85
N GLY A 82 -7.61 5.75 -4.17
CA GLY A 82 -7.83 5.13 -5.49
C GLY A 82 -7.04 3.85 -5.75
N ILE A 83 -6.28 3.34 -4.77
CA ILE A 83 -5.65 2.02 -4.85
C ILE A 83 -6.63 0.97 -4.33
N TYR A 84 -6.73 -0.15 -5.06
CA TYR A 84 -7.50 -1.33 -4.66
C TYR A 84 -6.55 -2.54 -4.61
N SER A 85 -6.94 -3.58 -3.88
CA SER A 85 -6.11 -4.79 -3.69
C SER A 85 -5.73 -5.46 -5.02
N GLU A 86 -6.64 -5.51 -5.98
CA GLU A 86 -6.44 -6.04 -7.34
C GLU A 86 -5.35 -5.33 -8.15
N HIS A 87 -5.04 -4.08 -7.81
CA HIS A 87 -3.97 -3.33 -8.44
C HIS A 87 -2.57 -3.77 -7.97
N LEU A 88 -2.47 -4.48 -6.84
CA LEU A 88 -1.23 -4.93 -6.20
C LEU A 88 -0.89 -6.38 -6.52
N ASN A 89 -1.04 -6.79 -7.77
CA ASN A 89 -0.68 -8.14 -8.23
C ASN A 89 0.85 -8.32 -8.35
N ASP A 90 1.26 -9.59 -8.43
CA ASP A 90 2.66 -10.02 -8.55
C ASP A 90 3.39 -9.41 -9.75
N ASP A 91 2.70 -9.18 -10.87
CA ASP A 91 3.28 -8.55 -12.06
C ASP A 91 3.65 -7.07 -11.81
N VAL A 92 2.82 -6.32 -11.08
CA VAL A 92 3.14 -4.93 -10.68
C VAL A 92 4.24 -4.88 -9.63
N LEU A 93 4.14 -5.74 -8.61
CA LEU A 93 5.10 -5.77 -7.51
C LEU A 93 6.46 -6.29 -7.97
N GLY A 94 6.48 -7.35 -8.77
CA GLY A 94 7.69 -7.94 -9.35
C GLY A 94 8.44 -6.95 -10.23
N ARG A 95 7.74 -6.23 -11.13
CA ARG A 95 8.36 -5.16 -11.93
C ARG A 95 8.86 -3.97 -11.13
N THR A 96 8.39 -3.78 -9.89
CA THR A 96 8.90 -2.74 -9.01
C THR A 96 10.23 -3.16 -8.36
N LEU A 97 10.50 -4.46 -8.27
CA LEU A 97 11.73 -5.02 -7.71
C LEU A 97 12.84 -5.23 -8.76
N ASP A 98 12.48 -5.18 -10.05
CA ASP A 98 13.40 -5.22 -11.20
C ASP A 98 14.06 -3.85 -11.40
#